data_AF-A0A2C6E1Q0-F1
#
_entry.id   AF-A0A2C6E1Q0-F1
#
_cell.length_a   1.000
_cell.length_b   1.000
_cell.length_c   1.000
_cell.angle_alpha   90.00
_cell.angle_beta   90.00
_cell.angle_gamma   90.00
#
_symmetry.space_group_name_H-M   'P 1'
#
loop_
_entity.id
_entity.type
_entity.pdbx_description
1 polymer ?
#
loop_
_entity_poly.entity_id
_entity_poly.type
_entity_poly.pdbx_seq_one_letter_code
_entity_poly.pdbx_strand_id
1 'polypeptide(L)'
;MPQPQYWTMLTPAGRAKIANAIGTGVKINLVKFAVGDGNILPDAEHLTSERFRGLINSSKTLENNPAMLEIIGIVPASEGGFYVREAAFYTEDDQAFAIVKYPETYKPSIEDNASAELGIKAVIDVVQSEMVNLKIDPSMVYATQDYVNNEINKFVGLLSLDGGAFSDSYPNVPSLDGGSI
;
A
#
# COMPACT_ATOMS: atom_id res chain seq x y z
N MET A 1 8.24 18.47 20.81
CA MET A 1 7.11 17.54 21.07
C MET A 1 7.69 16.15 21.32
N PRO A 2 7.17 15.36 22.27
CA PRO A 2 7.58 13.97 22.41
C PRO A 2 7.27 13.23 21.10
N GLN A 3 8.21 12.39 20.65
CA GLN A 3 8.01 11.57 19.46
C GLN A 3 6.85 10.59 19.71
N PRO A 4 5.95 10.38 18.73
CA PRO A 4 4.91 9.37 18.86
C PRO A 4 5.53 7.98 19.04
N GLN A 5 4.81 7.07 19.69
CA GLN A 5 5.28 5.71 19.97
C GLN A 5 5.64 4.93 18.69
N TYR A 6 4.97 5.25 17.58
CA TYR A 6 5.18 4.71 16.24
C TYR A 6 5.29 5.85 15.26
N TRP A 7 6.17 5.71 14.27
CA TRP A 7 6.52 6.80 13.36
C TRP A 7 7.06 6.25 12.04
N THR A 8 6.99 7.10 11.03
CA THR A 8 7.66 6.92 9.73
C THR A 8 8.64 8.08 9.56
N MET A 9 9.87 7.77 9.12
CA MET A 9 10.91 8.77 8.92
C MET A 9 11.66 8.50 7.62
N LEU A 10 11.99 9.58 6.90
CA LEU A 10 12.89 9.50 5.76
C LEU A 10 14.31 9.20 6.22
N THR A 11 14.96 8.25 5.57
CA THR A 11 16.39 7.98 5.78
C THR A 11 17.24 9.13 5.21
N PRO A 12 18.53 9.22 5.56
CA PRO A 12 19.47 10.14 4.91
C PRO A 12 19.49 9.97 3.38
N ALA A 13 19.46 8.73 2.89
CA ALA A 13 19.41 8.41 1.47
C ALA A 13 18.08 8.88 0.82
N GLY A 14 16.95 8.70 1.50
CA GLY A 14 15.65 9.18 1.03
C GLY A 14 15.59 10.69 0.89
N ARG A 15 16.09 11.43 1.90
CA ARG A 15 16.21 12.90 1.84
C ARG A 15 17.12 13.35 0.70
N ALA A 16 18.26 12.69 0.50
CA ALA A 16 19.17 13.00 -0.60
C ALA A 16 18.53 12.77 -1.97
N LYS A 17 17.75 11.69 -2.13
CA LYS A 17 16.99 11.43 -3.36
C LYS A 17 15.89 12.47 -3.60
N ILE A 18 15.17 12.91 -2.57
CA ILE A 18 14.20 14.02 -2.68
C ILE A 18 14.89 15.30 -3.14
N ALA A 19 16.01 15.67 -2.51
CA ALA A 19 16.77 16.84 -2.91
C ALA A 19 17.27 16.76 -4.37
N ASN A 20 17.74 15.57 -4.80
CA ASN A 20 18.16 15.34 -6.17
C ASN A 20 16.98 15.44 -7.16
N ALA A 21 15.82 14.87 -6.81
CA ALA A 21 14.61 14.92 -7.63
C ALA A 21 14.12 16.36 -7.82
N ILE A 22 14.16 17.18 -6.76
CA ILE A 22 13.82 18.62 -6.83
C ILE A 22 14.81 19.36 -7.76
N GLY A 23 16.11 19.07 -7.67
CA GLY A 23 17.13 19.76 -8.46
C GLY A 23 17.20 19.34 -9.92
N THR A 24 16.84 18.09 -10.25
CA THR A 24 17.02 17.51 -11.59
C THR A 24 15.71 17.24 -12.32
N GLY A 25 14.57 17.22 -11.62
CA GLY A 25 13.28 16.77 -12.13
C GLY A 25 13.17 15.25 -12.32
N VAL A 26 14.20 14.47 -11.96
CA VAL A 26 14.17 13.01 -12.05
C VAL A 26 13.31 12.44 -10.92
N LYS A 27 12.26 11.71 -11.29
CA LYS A 27 11.35 11.12 -10.33
C LYS A 27 11.97 9.91 -9.63
N ILE A 28 11.64 9.75 -8.36
CA ILE A 28 12.11 8.67 -7.49
C ILE A 28 11.18 7.47 -7.66
N ASN A 29 11.71 6.33 -8.10
CA ASN A 29 10.94 5.11 -8.20
C ASN A 29 11.05 4.30 -6.90
N LEU A 30 9.94 4.17 -6.17
CA LEU A 30 9.79 3.19 -5.09
C LEU A 30 9.34 1.85 -5.68
N VAL A 31 9.89 0.74 -5.18
CA VAL A 31 9.63 -0.60 -5.75
C VAL A 31 9.38 -1.66 -4.69
N LYS A 32 10.20 -1.67 -3.63
CA LYS A 32 10.20 -2.76 -2.64
C LYS A 32 9.85 -2.23 -1.25
N PHE A 33 9.36 -3.12 -0.41
CA PHE A 33 9.27 -2.89 1.02
C PHE A 33 9.83 -4.10 1.76
N ALA A 34 10.24 -3.91 3.00
CA ALA A 34 10.64 -4.99 3.89
C ALA A 34 10.06 -4.79 5.27
N VAL A 35 9.91 -5.89 6.00
CA VAL A 35 9.50 -5.92 7.41
C VAL A 35 10.49 -6.72 8.24
N GLY A 36 10.54 -6.40 9.52
CA GLY A 36 11.44 -7.02 10.46
C GLY A 36 10.90 -7.06 11.88
N ASP A 37 11.55 -7.87 12.69
CA ASP A 37 11.32 -7.99 14.13
C ASP A 37 12.38 -7.21 14.93
N GLY A 38 13.18 -6.36 14.29
CA GLY A 38 14.16 -5.53 14.97
C GLY A 38 13.53 -4.42 15.82
N ASN A 39 14.38 -3.64 16.48
CA ASN A 39 13.97 -2.41 17.14
C ASN A 39 14.66 -1.23 16.48
N ILE A 40 13.90 -0.53 15.64
CA ILE A 40 14.42 0.61 14.90
C ILE A 40 14.47 1.87 15.78
N LEU A 41 15.60 2.57 15.70
CA LEU A 41 15.85 3.87 16.32
C LEU A 41 15.66 4.99 15.29
N PRO A 42 15.37 6.23 15.73
CA PRO A 42 15.44 7.39 14.85
C PRO A 42 16.78 7.45 14.11
N ASP A 43 16.77 7.95 12.88
CA ASP A 43 17.94 8.06 11.99
C ASP A 43 18.56 6.74 11.53
N ALA A 44 17.95 5.58 11.81
CA ALA A 44 18.41 4.33 11.21
C ALA A 44 18.34 4.39 9.67
N GLU A 45 19.36 3.84 9.03
CA GLU A 45 19.44 3.83 7.56
C GLU A 45 18.79 2.57 6.97
N HIS A 46 18.67 1.51 7.76
CA HIS A 46 18.18 0.20 7.34
C HIS A 46 17.42 -0.50 8.48
N LEU A 47 16.71 -1.58 8.14
CA LEU A 47 16.13 -2.48 9.14
C LEU A 47 17.22 -3.16 9.96
N THR A 48 16.94 -3.38 11.24
CA THR A 48 17.87 -4.04 12.16
C THR A 48 17.85 -5.55 12.00
N SER A 49 16.70 -6.12 11.65
CA SER A 49 16.46 -7.55 11.54
C SER A 49 15.34 -7.81 10.54
N GLU A 50 15.71 -7.83 9.26
CA GLU A 50 14.78 -8.14 8.17
C GLU A 50 14.28 -9.59 8.27
N ARG A 51 12.97 -9.77 8.03
CA ARG A 51 12.28 -11.07 8.02
C ARG A 51 11.63 -11.37 6.68
N PHE A 52 11.14 -10.33 6.00
CA PHE A 52 10.52 -10.47 4.70
C PHE A 52 10.77 -9.23 3.85
N ARG A 53 10.91 -9.43 2.54
CA ARG A 53 11.00 -8.38 1.53
C ARG A 53 10.08 -8.72 0.36
N GLY A 54 9.33 -7.73 -0.10
CA GLY A 54 8.38 -7.87 -1.20
C GLY A 54 8.26 -6.61 -2.03
N LEU A 55 7.37 -6.64 -3.01
CA LEU A 55 7.03 -5.47 -3.83
C LEU A 55 6.02 -4.59 -3.10
N ILE A 56 6.10 -3.28 -3.34
CA ILE A 56 5.09 -2.35 -2.85
C ILE A 56 3.79 -2.62 -3.59
N ASN A 57 2.69 -2.66 -2.83
CA ASN A 57 1.37 -2.95 -3.35
C ASN A 57 0.73 -1.71 -3.98
N SER A 58 0.75 -0.59 -3.26
CA SER A 58 0.12 0.64 -3.73
C SER A 58 0.66 1.89 -3.04
N SER A 59 0.43 3.05 -3.65
CA SER A 59 0.63 4.35 -3.03
C SER A 59 -0.47 5.34 -3.42
N LYS A 60 -0.82 6.25 -2.52
CA LYS A 60 -1.80 7.31 -2.75
C LYS A 60 -1.32 8.61 -2.10
N THR A 61 -1.31 9.71 -2.86
CA THR A 61 -1.14 11.04 -2.27
C THR A 61 -2.36 11.38 -1.42
N LEU A 62 -2.13 11.90 -0.21
CA LEU A 62 -3.24 12.26 0.67
C LEU A 62 -3.98 13.50 0.15
N GLU A 63 -5.31 13.42 0.08
CA GLU A 63 -6.17 14.50 -0.47
C GLU A 63 -6.10 15.78 0.37
N ASN A 64 -5.92 15.64 1.68
CA ASN A 64 -5.78 16.75 2.61
C ASN A 64 -4.35 17.31 2.67
N ASN A 65 -3.34 16.58 2.20
CA ASN A 65 -1.96 17.03 2.18
C ASN A 65 -1.16 16.44 1.00
N PRO A 66 -0.97 17.19 -0.10
CA PRO A 66 -0.28 16.71 -1.29
C PRO A 66 1.24 16.47 -1.09
N ALA A 67 1.81 16.93 0.03
CA ALA A 67 3.18 16.61 0.43
C ALA A 67 3.29 15.23 1.09
N MET A 68 2.17 14.61 1.49
CA MET A 68 2.15 13.29 2.13
C MET A 68 1.76 12.20 1.14
N LEU A 69 2.56 11.14 1.14
CA LEU A 69 2.36 9.93 0.35
C LEU A 69 2.03 8.77 1.28
N GLU A 70 0.83 8.21 1.16
CA GLU A 70 0.51 6.91 1.73
C GLU A 70 1.12 5.83 0.85
N ILE A 71 1.76 4.83 1.46
CA ILE A 71 2.34 3.68 0.78
C ILE A 71 2.00 2.40 1.54
N ILE A 72 1.71 1.34 0.81
CA ILE A 72 1.26 0.06 1.36
C ILE A 72 2.12 -1.07 0.79
N GLY A 73 2.73 -1.85 1.68
CA GLY A 73 3.31 -3.16 1.36
C GLY A 73 2.46 -4.27 1.96
N ILE A 74 2.38 -5.44 1.32
CA ILE A 74 1.59 -6.57 1.83
C ILE A 74 2.48 -7.78 2.01
N VAL A 75 2.54 -8.27 3.25
CA VAL A 75 3.13 -9.57 3.57
C VAL A 75 2.07 -10.63 3.25
N PRO A 76 2.31 -11.50 2.26
CA PRO A 76 1.32 -12.47 1.81
C PRO A 76 1.04 -13.54 2.88
N ALA A 77 -0.06 -14.27 2.71
CA ALA A 77 -0.46 -15.33 3.63
C ALA A 77 0.56 -16.48 3.73
N SER A 78 1.36 -16.71 2.67
CA SER A 78 2.41 -17.73 2.62
C SER A 78 3.62 -17.43 3.51
N GLU A 79 3.79 -16.18 3.94
CA GLU A 79 4.95 -15.71 4.70
C GLU A 79 4.51 -15.35 6.12
N GLY A 80 5.17 -15.89 7.15
CA GLY A 80 4.80 -15.63 8.54
C GLY A 80 5.68 -16.36 9.55
N GLY A 81 5.20 -16.47 10.79
CA GLY A 81 5.94 -17.09 11.89
C GLY A 81 6.90 -16.12 12.59
N PHE A 82 6.67 -14.82 12.43
CA PHE A 82 7.52 -13.77 13.00
C PHE A 82 6.70 -12.57 13.46
N TYR A 83 7.30 -11.80 14.36
CA TYR A 83 6.77 -10.50 14.77
C TYR A 83 7.19 -9.43 13.77
N VAL A 84 6.33 -8.45 13.53
CA VAL A 84 6.65 -7.23 12.80
C VAL A 84 6.71 -6.08 13.81
N ARG A 85 7.86 -5.39 13.84
CA ARG A 85 8.14 -4.21 14.68
C ARG A 85 8.79 -3.06 13.91
N GLU A 86 9.34 -3.37 12.74
CA GLU A 86 9.95 -2.39 11.86
C GLU A 86 9.58 -2.68 10.40
N ALA A 87 9.52 -1.63 9.59
CA ALA A 87 9.36 -1.74 8.15
C ALA A 87 10.17 -0.67 7.42
N ALA A 88 10.49 -0.91 6.17
CA ALA A 88 11.21 0.03 5.33
C ALA A 88 10.72 -0.04 3.88
N PHE A 89 10.72 1.10 3.20
CA PHE A 89 10.39 1.22 1.79
C PHE A 89 11.65 1.58 1.01
N TYR A 90 11.84 0.93 -0.14
CA TYR A 90 13.08 0.98 -0.91
C TYR A 90 12.83 1.48 -2.31
N THR A 91 13.82 2.22 -2.81
CA THR A 91 13.88 2.64 -4.22
C THR A 91 14.32 1.49 -5.14
N GLU A 92 14.25 1.71 -6.45
CA GLU A 92 14.72 0.73 -7.46
C GLU A 92 16.21 0.37 -7.31
N ASP A 93 17.02 1.28 -6.75
CA ASP A 93 18.45 1.07 -6.47
C ASP A 93 18.71 0.34 -5.14
N ASP A 94 17.69 -0.30 -4.55
CA ASP A 94 17.73 -0.97 -3.24
C ASP A 94 18.16 -0.07 -2.06
N GLN A 95 18.10 1.25 -2.22
CA GLN A 95 18.31 2.20 -1.12
C GLN A 95 17.02 2.38 -0.32
N ALA A 96 17.12 2.23 1.00
CA ALA A 96 16.02 2.50 1.92
C ALA A 96 15.66 3.98 1.85
N PHE A 97 14.43 4.28 1.45
CA PHE A 97 13.89 5.63 1.31
C PHE A 97 13.27 6.12 2.61
N ALA A 98 12.47 5.27 3.24
CA ALA A 98 11.81 5.55 4.51
C ALA A 98 11.85 4.32 5.40
N ILE A 99 11.93 4.56 6.70
CA ILE A 99 11.88 3.55 7.76
C ILE A 99 10.68 3.82 8.66
N VAL A 100 10.15 2.76 9.24
CA VAL A 100 8.90 2.76 10.00
C VAL A 100 9.13 2.00 11.30
N LYS A 101 8.86 2.63 12.43
CA LYS A 101 8.65 1.94 13.71
C LYS A 101 7.19 1.50 13.77
N TYR A 102 6.94 0.20 13.69
CA TYR A 102 5.62 -0.38 13.55
C TYR A 102 5.12 -1.00 14.87
N PRO A 103 3.81 -0.97 15.17
CA PRO A 103 3.24 -1.69 16.31
C PRO A 103 3.57 -3.17 16.27
N GLU A 104 4.04 -3.71 17.39
CA GLU A 104 4.35 -5.13 17.49
C GLU A 104 3.14 -5.97 17.09
N THR A 105 3.29 -6.72 16.00
CA THR A 105 2.21 -7.51 15.41
C THR A 105 2.74 -8.89 15.09
N TYR A 106 2.15 -9.94 15.63
CA TYR A 106 2.49 -11.30 15.24
C TYR A 106 1.81 -11.65 13.91
N LYS A 107 2.61 -12.07 12.92
CA LYS A 107 2.12 -12.57 11.64
C LYS A 107 2.13 -14.10 11.69
N PRO A 108 0.97 -14.78 11.77
CA PRO A 108 0.94 -16.24 11.84
C PRO A 108 1.40 -16.87 10.53
N SER A 109 1.98 -18.07 10.66
CA SER A 109 2.36 -18.96 9.57
C SER A 109 1.36 -20.09 9.39
N ILE A 110 1.34 -20.72 8.21
CA ILE A 110 0.50 -21.90 7.95
C ILE A 110 0.78 -23.03 8.97
N GLU A 111 2.01 -23.13 9.50
CA GLU A 111 2.38 -24.10 10.54
C GLU A 111 1.65 -23.86 11.87
N ASP A 112 1.25 -22.62 12.15
CA ASP A 112 0.41 -22.26 13.29
C ASP A 112 -1.06 -22.64 13.08
N ASN A 113 -1.40 -23.32 11.99
CA ASN A 113 -2.77 -23.58 11.52
C ASN A 113 -3.59 -22.30 11.30
N ALA A 114 -2.91 -21.18 11.04
CA ALA A 114 -3.53 -19.89 10.78
C ALA A 114 -2.73 -19.12 9.73
N SER A 115 -3.37 -18.58 8.70
CA SER A 115 -2.72 -17.70 7.73
C SER A 115 -3.55 -16.44 7.54
N ALA A 116 -2.91 -15.29 7.64
CA ALA A 116 -3.52 -13.98 7.37
C ALA A 116 -2.61 -13.18 6.43
N GLU A 117 -3.12 -12.20 5.73
CA GLU A 117 -2.30 -11.19 5.05
C GLU A 117 -2.05 -10.03 6.01
N LEU A 118 -0.88 -9.40 5.93
CA LEU A 118 -0.56 -8.23 6.76
C LEU A 118 -0.14 -7.06 5.88
N GLY A 119 -1.03 -6.07 5.81
CA GLY A 119 -0.76 -4.80 5.15
C GLY A 119 0.02 -3.85 6.07
N ILE A 120 1.20 -3.43 5.61
CA ILE A 120 2.01 -2.39 6.24
C ILE A 120 1.72 -1.08 5.53
N LYS A 121 0.93 -0.23 6.17
CA LYS A 121 0.59 1.11 5.71
C LYS A 121 1.51 2.13 6.40
N ALA A 122 2.13 3.00 5.61
CA ALA A 122 2.92 4.12 6.11
C ALA A 122 2.56 5.41 5.39
N VAL A 123 2.69 6.54 6.08
CA VAL A 123 2.53 7.87 5.49
C VAL A 123 3.89 8.55 5.57
N ILE A 124 4.41 8.97 4.41
CA ILE A 124 5.72 9.57 4.26
C ILE A 124 5.53 11.03 3.82
N ASP A 125 6.19 11.95 4.50
CA ASP A 125 6.30 13.33 4.04
C ASP A 125 7.41 13.42 2.98
N VAL A 126 7.05 13.76 1.75
CA VAL A 126 7.96 13.81 0.61
C VAL A 126 8.15 15.23 0.05
N VAL A 127 7.62 16.25 0.74
CA VAL A 127 7.59 17.68 0.34
C VAL A 127 6.78 17.94 -0.95
N GLN A 128 6.92 17.10 -1.99
CA GLN A 128 6.14 17.11 -3.22
C GLN A 128 5.96 15.68 -3.74
N SER A 129 4.74 15.14 -3.65
CA SER A 129 4.44 13.76 -4.05
C SER A 129 4.61 13.49 -5.56
N GLU A 130 4.52 14.51 -6.40
CA GLU A 130 4.69 14.41 -7.87
C GLU A 130 6.09 13.92 -8.29
N MET A 131 7.08 14.11 -7.40
CA MET A 131 8.47 13.70 -7.59
C MET A 131 8.69 12.21 -7.28
N VAL A 132 7.70 11.53 -6.72
CA VAL A 132 7.77 10.10 -6.41
C VAL A 132 6.88 9.33 -7.38
N ASN A 133 7.49 8.42 -8.13
CA ASN A 133 6.81 7.43 -8.93
C ASN A 133 6.81 6.08 -8.21
N LEU A 134 5.78 5.29 -8.44
CA LEU A 134 5.73 3.91 -7.95
C LEU A 134 5.76 2.96 -9.15
N LYS A 135 6.72 2.04 -9.17
CA LYS A 135 6.69 0.90 -10.09
C LYS A 135 5.98 -0.25 -9.38
N ILE A 136 4.71 -0.41 -9.71
CA ILE A 136 3.88 -1.52 -9.24
C ILE A 136 3.90 -2.61 -10.31
N ASP A 137 4.23 -3.85 -9.92
CA ASP A 137 4.00 -5.01 -10.78
C ASP A 137 2.55 -5.48 -10.60
N PRO A 138 1.66 -5.28 -11.60
CA PRO A 138 0.24 -5.58 -11.47
C PRO A 138 -0.09 -7.07 -11.28
N SER A 139 0.88 -7.98 -11.48
CA SER A 139 0.67 -9.42 -11.27
C SER A 139 0.64 -9.83 -9.79
N MET A 140 1.13 -8.96 -8.89
CA MET A 140 1.31 -9.26 -7.45
C MET A 140 0.61 -8.24 -6.55
N VAL A 141 -0.40 -7.52 -7.06
CA VAL A 141 -1.12 -6.46 -6.33
C VAL A 141 -2.42 -6.98 -5.77
N TYR A 142 -2.61 -6.73 -4.49
CA TYR A 142 -3.89 -6.80 -3.82
C TYR A 142 -4.62 -5.48 -4.00
N ALA A 143 -5.75 -5.52 -4.69
CA ALA A 143 -6.61 -4.36 -4.82
C ALA A 143 -7.48 -4.21 -3.56
N THR A 144 -7.49 -3.04 -2.94
CA THR A 144 -8.50 -2.73 -1.91
C THR A 144 -9.86 -2.58 -2.58
N GLN A 145 -10.95 -2.84 -1.84
CA GLN A 145 -12.31 -2.64 -2.36
C GLN A 145 -12.50 -1.21 -2.90
N ASP A 146 -11.97 -0.20 -2.21
CA ASP A 146 -12.00 1.19 -2.66
C ASP A 146 -11.24 1.40 -3.98
N TYR A 147 -10.08 0.77 -4.16
CA TYR A 147 -9.34 0.84 -5.41
C TYR A 147 -10.16 0.22 -6.55
N VAL A 148 -10.74 -0.96 -6.33
CA VAL A 148 -11.61 -1.63 -7.31
C VAL A 148 -12.81 -0.76 -7.65
N ASN A 149 -13.51 -0.22 -6.65
CA ASN A 149 -14.66 0.65 -6.84
C ASN A 149 -14.28 1.93 -7.60
N ASN A 150 -13.15 2.55 -7.29
CA ASN A 150 -12.67 3.74 -7.99
C ASN A 150 -12.35 3.47 -9.46
N GLU A 151 -11.71 2.34 -9.77
CA GLU A 151 -11.45 1.96 -11.16
C GLU A 151 -12.75 1.62 -11.90
N ILE A 152 -13.64 0.82 -11.29
CA ILE A 152 -14.97 0.53 -11.87
C ILE A 152 -15.73 1.82 -12.13
N ASN A 153 -15.75 2.77 -11.19
CA ASN A 153 -16.46 4.04 -11.35
C ASN A 153 -15.88 4.91 -12.48
N LYS A 154 -14.55 4.89 -12.70
CA LYS A 154 -13.95 5.54 -13.88
C LYS A 154 -14.45 4.93 -15.19
N PHE A 155 -14.53 3.59 -15.26
CA PHE A 155 -15.04 2.88 -16.43
C PHE A 155 -16.55 3.07 -16.64
N VAL A 156 -17.35 3.02 -15.57
CA VAL A 156 -18.81 3.28 -15.62
C VAL A 156 -19.09 4.73 -16.04
N GLY A 157 -18.30 5.69 -15.55
CA GLY A 157 -18.39 7.09 -15.98
C GLY A 157 -18.16 7.27 -17.49
N LEU A 158 -17.26 6.49 -18.08
CA LEU A 158 -17.02 6.47 -19.53
C LEU A 158 -18.17 5.83 -20.32
N LEU A 159 -18.83 4.80 -19.77
CA LEU A 159 -19.98 4.13 -20.39
C LEU A 159 -21.28 4.92 -20.23
N SER A 160 -21.39 5.78 -19.22
CA SER A 160 -22.56 6.62 -18.99
C SER A 160 -22.71 7.80 -19.96
N LEU A 161 -21.74 8.02 -20.86
CA LEU A 161 -21.83 9.06 -21.89
C LEU A 161 -22.82 8.73 -23.02
N ASP A 162 -23.36 7.50 -23.09
CA ASP A 162 -24.36 7.12 -24.10
C ASP A 162 -25.83 7.16 -23.60
N GLY A 163 -26.08 7.77 -22.43
CA GLY A 163 -27.43 8.18 -22.03
C GLY A 163 -28.45 7.05 -21.78
N GLY A 164 -28.02 5.80 -21.62
CA GLY A 164 -28.89 4.69 -21.21
C GLY A 164 -28.91 4.56 -19.69
N ALA A 165 -29.93 5.10 -19.03
CA ALA A 165 -30.20 4.77 -17.64
C ALA A 165 -30.48 3.26 -17.53
N PHE A 166 -29.55 2.50 -16.95
CA PHE A 166 -29.84 1.13 -16.52
C PHE A 166 -30.77 1.21 -15.32
N SER A 167 -32.09 1.22 -15.59
CA SER A 167 -33.08 0.99 -14.55
C SER A 167 -32.96 -0.48 -14.12
N ASP A 168 -32.49 -0.68 -12.89
CA ASP A 168 -32.54 -1.97 -12.22
C ASP A 168 -34.00 -2.31 -11.93
N SER A 169 -34.66 -2.91 -12.92
CA SER A 169 -35.95 -3.56 -12.75
C SER A 169 -35.77 -5.03 -13.07
N TYR A 170 -35.49 -5.82 -12.03
CA TYR A 170 -35.81 -7.25 -12.08
C TYR A 170 -37.29 -7.36 -12.53
N PRO A 171 -37.60 -8.03 -13.65
CA PRO A 171 -38.99 -8.27 -13.99
C PRO A 171 -39.57 -9.11 -12.86
N ASN A 172 -40.55 -8.53 -12.17
CA ASN A 172 -41.35 -9.21 -11.17
C ASN A 172 -42.01 -10.39 -11.90
N VAL A 173 -41.44 -11.60 -11.75
CA VAL A 173 -42.01 -12.80 -12.38
C VAL A 173 -43.40 -13.02 -11.78
N PRO A 174 -44.46 -13.11 -12.60
CA PRO A 174 -45.78 -13.44 -12.07
C PRO A 174 -45.69 -14.80 -11.38
N SER A 175 -46.34 -14.93 -10.22
CA SER A 175 -46.57 -16.21 -9.56
C SER A 175 -47.11 -17.21 -10.59
N LEU A 176 -46.45 -18.35 -10.73
CA LEU A 176 -46.91 -19.49 -11.53
C LEU A 176 -48.16 -20.08 -10.85
N ASP A 177 -49.29 -19.44 -11.09
CA ASP A 177 -50.63 -19.95 -10.80
C ASP A 177 -51.14 -20.73 -12.01
N GLY A 178 -51.48 -22.01 -11.77
CA GLY A 178 -52.61 -22.66 -12.41
C GLY A 178 -52.30 -23.63 -13.54
N GLY A 179 -52.32 -24.93 -13.24
CA GLY A 179 -52.42 -25.98 -14.26
C GLY A 179 -52.59 -27.39 -13.69
N SER A 180 -53.81 -27.71 -13.26
CA SER A 180 -54.25 -29.04 -12.84
C SER A 180 -54.01 -30.13 -13.89
N ILE A 181 -53.58 -31.32 -13.44
CA ILE A 181 -54.06 -32.63 -13.91
C ILE A 181 -54.32 -33.53 -12.70
#